data_AF-A0A2N5EKZ3-F1
#
_entry.id   AF-A0A2N5EKZ3-F1
#
_cell.length_a   1.000
_cell.length_b   1.000
_cell.length_c   1.000
_cell.angle_alpha   90.00
_cell.angle_beta   90.00
_cell.angle_gamma   90.00
#
_symmetry.space_group_name_H-M   'P 1'
#
loop_
_entity.id
_entity.type
_entity.pdbx_description
1 polymer ?
#
loop_
_entity_poly.entity_id
_entity_poly.type
_entity_poly.pdbx_seq_one_letter_code
_entity_poly.pdbx_strand_id
1 'polypeptide(L)'
;MKIKMSAVAILLAAQMSAAFAADNDNTPTPTTGVNAFLNVLNGSGGKPIEQLSPAAAREVLIGAQKGAALPPAVVSEKVITVLGQPLTLTVVKPENSTGNLPVFMFFHGGGWVLGDFPTHERLVRDLVNGSGAAAVFVNYTPSPEAHYPVAITQAYEATKWVAQHGGEIGVDGSRLALAGNSVGGNMVAAVALQAKQYHSPAIRYSVMLWPVTDAHFDTASYQQFENGHFLTRNMMKWFWDNYTTSEKDRNNIFASPLRANSEQLKGLPPTLIQTAELDVLRDEGEAFGRKLDAAGVPVTVTRYNGMIHDYGLLNALSQEPTVRMALQQASTALKTHLQ
;
A
#
# COMPACT_ATOMS: atom_id res chain seq x y z
N MET A 1 16.85 58.96 48.18
CA MET A 1 15.65 59.04 47.32
C MET A 1 16.05 58.68 45.89
N LYS A 2 15.37 57.68 45.29
CA LYS A 2 15.35 57.29 43.85
C LYS A 2 16.56 56.56 43.23
N ILE A 3 16.43 55.22 43.23
CA ILE A 3 16.54 54.24 42.12
C ILE A 3 17.35 54.66 40.88
N LYS A 4 18.31 53.80 40.48
CA LYS A 4 18.52 53.40 39.06
C LYS A 4 19.18 52.02 38.97
N MET A 5 18.35 50.97 39.01
CA MET A 5 18.58 49.75 38.24
C MET A 5 18.63 50.13 36.77
N SER A 6 19.70 49.84 36.04
CA SER A 6 19.69 49.72 34.57
C SER A 6 21.03 49.20 34.07
N ALA A 7 21.21 47.87 34.12
CA ALA A 7 22.20 47.17 33.29
C ALA A 7 21.84 45.69 33.08
N VAL A 8 20.55 45.37 32.96
CA VAL A 8 20.09 44.05 32.47
C VAL A 8 18.77 44.27 31.71
N ALA A 9 18.84 44.99 30.60
CA ALA A 9 17.69 45.16 29.72
C ALA A 9 18.10 45.43 28.26
N ILE A 10 19.23 44.89 27.81
CA ILE A 10 19.61 44.93 26.39
C ILE A 10 20.30 43.60 26.05
N LEU A 11 19.57 42.48 26.15
CA LEU A 11 19.88 41.26 25.40
C LEU A 11 18.72 40.25 25.34
N LEU A 12 17.46 40.72 25.43
CA LEU A 12 16.28 39.85 25.29
C LEU A 12 15.25 40.34 24.25
N ALA A 13 15.56 41.41 23.50
CA ALA A 13 14.61 42.01 22.55
C ALA A 13 14.90 41.71 21.07
N ALA A 14 15.93 40.90 20.76
CA ALA A 14 16.34 40.59 19.37
C ALA A 14 16.00 39.16 18.91
N GLN A 15 15.22 38.39 19.68
CA GLN A 15 14.65 37.09 19.24
C GLN A 15 13.14 37.13 19.03
N MET A 16 12.50 38.30 19.13
CA MET A 16 11.06 38.45 18.90
C MET A 16 10.81 39.22 17.60
N SER A 17 11.15 38.62 16.46
CA SER A 17 10.66 39.09 15.17
C SER A 17 10.65 37.96 14.16
N ALA A 18 9.47 37.76 13.56
CA ALA A 18 9.12 36.95 12.38
C ALA A 18 8.61 35.50 12.56
N ALA A 19 8.63 34.88 13.75
CA ALA A 19 8.14 33.48 13.89
C ALA A 19 6.68 33.33 14.38
N PHE A 20 6.03 34.41 14.84
CA PHE A 20 4.67 34.36 15.41
C PHE A 20 3.53 34.75 14.44
N ALA A 21 3.83 34.85 13.15
CA ALA A 21 2.84 34.91 12.09
C ALA A 21 3.02 33.72 11.14
N ALA A 22 3.36 32.54 11.67
CA ALA A 22 3.08 31.31 10.96
C ALA A 22 1.56 31.23 10.86
N ASP A 23 1.01 31.37 9.66
CA ASP A 23 -0.39 31.04 9.41
C ASP A 23 -0.66 29.67 10.06
N ASN A 24 -1.69 29.57 10.90
CA ASN A 24 -2.19 28.28 11.42
C ASN A 24 -2.85 27.43 10.30
N ASP A 25 -2.56 27.75 9.04
CA ASP A 25 -3.08 27.09 7.87
C ASP A 25 -2.30 25.79 7.65
N ASN A 26 -2.81 24.70 8.22
CA ASN A 26 -2.34 23.34 7.98
C ASN A 26 -3.09 22.71 6.79
N THR A 27 -3.29 23.47 5.71
CA THR A 27 -3.88 22.97 4.46
C THR A 27 -2.98 21.89 3.86
N PRO A 28 -3.52 20.72 3.46
CA PRO A 28 -2.75 19.68 2.79
C PRO A 28 -2.07 20.18 1.52
N THR A 29 -0.74 20.09 1.46
CA THR A 29 0.06 20.45 0.28
C THR A 29 1.10 19.37 0.00
N PRO A 30 1.39 19.05 -1.27
CA PRO A 30 2.42 18.06 -1.61
C PRO A 30 3.81 18.53 -1.14
N THR A 31 4.71 17.58 -0.84
CA THR A 31 6.13 17.94 -0.68
C THR A 31 6.67 18.52 -1.98
N THR A 32 7.79 19.25 -1.93
CA THR A 32 8.39 19.85 -3.12
C THR A 32 8.70 18.82 -4.22
N GLY A 33 9.20 17.63 -3.84
CA GLY A 33 9.48 16.54 -4.79
C GLY A 33 8.21 15.97 -5.42
N VAL A 34 7.17 15.73 -4.62
CA VAL A 34 5.85 15.28 -5.12
C VAL A 34 5.21 16.34 -6.03
N ASN A 35 5.28 17.61 -5.66
CA ASN A 35 4.76 18.70 -6.48
C ASN A 35 5.48 18.79 -7.84
N ALA A 36 6.81 18.63 -7.86
CA ALA A 36 7.57 18.61 -9.10
C ALA A 36 7.16 17.44 -10.02
N PHE A 37 6.93 16.26 -9.44
CA PHE A 37 6.40 15.11 -10.17
C PHE A 37 5.01 15.38 -10.75
N LEU A 38 4.09 15.91 -9.94
CA LEU A 38 2.73 16.24 -10.38
C LEU A 38 2.71 17.29 -11.49
N ASN A 39 3.58 18.31 -11.43
CA ASN A 39 3.67 19.33 -12.48
C ASN A 39 4.06 18.74 -13.83
N VAL A 40 5.01 17.78 -13.86
CA VAL A 40 5.38 17.07 -15.10
C VAL A 40 4.23 16.20 -15.60
N LEU A 41 3.63 15.42 -14.70
CA LEU A 41 2.51 14.53 -15.04
C LEU A 41 1.33 15.30 -15.63
N ASN A 42 0.85 16.32 -14.91
CA ASN A 42 -0.31 17.11 -15.28
C ASN A 42 -0.05 18.01 -16.50
N GLY A 43 1.21 18.31 -16.82
CA GLY A 43 1.60 19.07 -18.01
C GLY A 43 1.75 18.24 -19.29
N SER A 44 1.71 16.91 -19.21
CA SER A 44 2.03 16.01 -20.34
C SER A 44 0.95 15.90 -21.43
N GLY A 45 -0.28 16.37 -21.18
CA GLY A 45 -1.37 16.39 -22.16
C GLY A 45 -1.91 15.02 -22.60
N GLY A 46 -1.55 13.94 -21.90
CA GLY A 46 -2.03 12.59 -22.18
C GLY A 46 -3.54 12.44 -21.93
N LYS A 47 -4.17 11.45 -22.58
CA LYS A 47 -5.56 11.08 -22.28
C LYS A 47 -5.65 10.51 -20.86
N PRO A 48 -6.74 10.78 -20.11
CA PRO A 48 -7.00 10.11 -18.83
C PRO A 48 -6.99 8.59 -18.98
N ILE A 49 -6.41 7.86 -18.02
CA ILE A 49 -6.16 6.42 -18.17
C ILE A 49 -7.46 5.62 -18.30
N GLU A 50 -8.55 6.11 -17.70
CA GLU A 50 -9.88 5.50 -17.77
C GLU A 50 -10.51 5.58 -19.17
N GLN A 51 -9.91 6.37 -20.08
CA GLN A 51 -10.30 6.45 -21.48
C GLN A 51 -9.41 5.60 -22.40
N LEU A 52 -8.42 4.90 -21.86
CA LEU A 52 -7.55 3.99 -22.58
C LEU A 52 -8.11 2.56 -22.56
N SER A 53 -7.64 1.73 -23.49
CA SER A 53 -7.82 0.28 -23.34
C SER A 53 -6.98 -0.24 -22.16
N PRO A 54 -7.36 -1.34 -21.51
CA PRO A 54 -6.56 -1.95 -20.43
C PRO A 54 -5.09 -2.14 -20.81
N ALA A 55 -4.81 -2.63 -22.02
CA ALA A 55 -3.44 -2.80 -22.52
C ALA A 55 -2.68 -1.47 -22.60
N ALA A 56 -3.30 -0.42 -23.14
CA ALA A 56 -2.65 0.90 -23.22
C ALA A 56 -2.45 1.53 -21.83
N ALA A 57 -3.39 1.35 -20.91
CA ALA A 57 -3.25 1.81 -19.53
C ALA A 57 -2.09 1.09 -18.81
N ARG A 58 -1.92 -0.22 -19.01
CA ARG A 58 -0.77 -0.99 -18.48
C ARG A 58 0.56 -0.43 -18.94
N GLU A 59 0.67 -0.10 -20.24
CA GLU A 59 1.90 0.48 -20.80
C GLU A 59 2.27 1.84 -20.17
N VAL A 60 1.28 2.63 -19.71
CA VAL A 60 1.56 3.88 -18.98
C VAL A 60 2.32 3.59 -17.69
N LEU A 61 1.86 2.64 -16.87
CA LEU A 61 2.54 2.28 -15.62
C LEU A 61 3.89 1.60 -15.89
N ILE A 62 3.95 0.70 -16.87
CA ILE A 62 5.22 0.05 -17.29
C ILE A 62 6.24 1.11 -17.69
N GLY A 63 5.83 2.08 -18.52
CA GLY A 63 6.68 3.20 -18.94
C GLY A 63 7.16 4.06 -17.77
N ALA A 64 6.25 4.41 -16.85
CA ALA A 64 6.56 5.23 -15.67
C ALA A 64 7.56 4.55 -14.70
N GLN A 65 7.59 3.22 -14.67
CA GLN A 65 8.45 2.45 -13.78
C GLN A 65 9.82 2.09 -14.40
N LYS A 66 10.03 2.30 -15.70
CA LYS A 66 11.32 1.97 -16.36
C LYS A 66 12.49 2.77 -15.81
N GLY A 67 13.68 2.16 -15.85
CA GLY A 67 14.96 2.84 -15.58
C GLY A 67 15.33 3.03 -14.12
N ALA A 68 14.56 2.45 -13.18
CA ALA A 68 14.90 2.51 -11.76
C ALA A 68 16.14 1.66 -11.43
N ALA A 69 17.01 2.19 -10.59
CA ALA A 69 18.03 1.38 -9.93
C ALA A 69 17.34 0.44 -8.93
N LEU A 70 17.54 -0.87 -9.12
CA LEU A 70 16.95 -1.88 -8.25
C LEU A 70 17.88 -2.18 -7.08
N PRO A 71 17.40 -2.16 -5.82
CA PRO A 71 18.16 -2.66 -4.69
C PRO A 71 18.59 -4.12 -4.92
N PRO A 72 19.77 -4.55 -4.45
CA PRO A 72 20.23 -5.92 -4.65
C PRO A 72 19.27 -6.94 -3.99
N ALA A 73 18.98 -8.04 -4.69
CA ALA A 73 18.12 -9.13 -4.23
C ALA A 73 18.25 -10.35 -5.16
N VAL A 74 17.93 -11.54 -4.65
CA VAL A 74 17.78 -12.77 -5.45
C VAL A 74 16.31 -12.94 -5.83
N VAL A 75 16.03 -13.08 -7.13
CA VAL A 75 14.68 -13.29 -7.67
C VAL A 75 14.60 -14.66 -8.34
N SER A 76 13.53 -15.40 -8.06
CA SER A 76 13.25 -16.70 -8.67
C SER A 76 11.74 -16.89 -8.88
N GLU A 77 11.35 -17.87 -9.66
CA GLU A 77 9.94 -18.17 -9.92
C GLU A 77 9.56 -19.57 -9.44
N LYS A 78 8.32 -19.72 -9.00
CA LYS A 78 7.69 -21.00 -8.68
C LYS A 78 6.28 -21.00 -9.24
N VAL A 79 5.95 -21.99 -10.05
CA VAL A 79 4.57 -22.20 -10.53
C VAL A 79 3.86 -23.16 -9.59
N ILE A 80 2.66 -22.79 -9.15
CA ILE A 80 1.75 -23.64 -8.38
C ILE A 80 0.44 -23.82 -9.17
N THR A 81 -0.41 -24.75 -8.75
CA THR A 81 -1.73 -24.94 -9.36
C THR A 81 -2.82 -24.40 -8.45
N VAL A 82 -3.61 -23.45 -8.95
CA VAL A 82 -4.72 -22.82 -8.23
C VAL A 82 -5.91 -22.74 -9.17
N LEU A 83 -7.11 -23.13 -8.70
CA LEU A 83 -8.32 -23.21 -9.53
C LEU A 83 -8.14 -24.07 -10.80
N GLY A 84 -7.30 -25.10 -10.73
CA GLY A 84 -6.97 -25.96 -11.87
C GLY A 84 -6.11 -25.29 -12.95
N GLN A 85 -5.59 -24.09 -12.70
CA GLN A 85 -4.73 -23.32 -13.62
C GLN A 85 -3.36 -23.06 -13.00
N PRO A 86 -2.30 -22.87 -13.81
CA PRO A 86 -1.00 -22.46 -13.30
C PRO A 86 -1.06 -21.02 -12.77
N LEU A 87 -0.46 -20.79 -11.60
CA LEU A 87 -0.26 -19.48 -11.00
C LEU A 87 1.23 -19.31 -10.70
N THR A 88 1.85 -18.29 -11.32
CA THR A 88 3.26 -17.98 -11.10
C THR A 88 3.43 -17.16 -9.83
N LEU A 89 4.35 -17.58 -8.97
CA LEU A 89 4.84 -16.84 -7.83
C LEU A 89 6.25 -16.34 -8.13
N THR A 90 6.50 -15.06 -7.88
CA THR A 90 7.84 -14.49 -7.94
C THR A 90 8.37 -14.35 -6.52
N VAL A 91 9.45 -15.08 -6.21
CA VAL A 91 10.05 -15.14 -4.89
C VAL A 91 11.27 -14.23 -4.86
N VAL A 92 11.26 -13.23 -3.99
CA VAL A 92 12.35 -12.26 -3.81
C VAL A 92 12.97 -12.44 -2.43
N LYS A 93 14.29 -12.57 -2.36
CA LYS A 93 15.04 -12.77 -1.11
C LYS A 93 16.18 -11.76 -0.97
N PRO A 94 16.59 -11.41 0.27
CA PRO A 94 17.80 -10.63 0.48
C PRO A 94 19.02 -11.35 -0.11
N GLU A 95 20.00 -10.60 -0.60
CA GLU A 95 21.27 -11.20 -1.02
C GLU A 95 21.95 -11.93 0.15
N ASN A 96 22.62 -13.04 -0.14
CA ASN A 96 23.38 -13.83 0.83
C ASN A 96 22.55 -14.43 1.98
N SER A 97 21.21 -14.51 1.84
CA SER A 97 20.36 -15.20 2.81
C SER A 97 20.68 -16.70 2.89
N THR A 98 20.73 -17.27 4.09
CA THR A 98 20.90 -18.70 4.33
C THR A 98 19.75 -19.25 5.17
N GLY A 99 19.43 -20.55 5.00
CA GLY A 99 18.33 -21.20 5.71
C GLY A 99 16.93 -20.75 5.28
N ASN A 100 15.91 -21.14 6.05
CA ASN A 100 14.52 -20.75 5.79
C ASN A 100 14.22 -19.36 6.38
N LEU A 101 13.86 -18.43 5.50
CA LEU A 101 13.48 -17.07 5.89
C LEU A 101 12.03 -16.98 6.35
N PRO A 102 11.66 -16.03 7.23
CA PRO A 102 10.25 -15.66 7.33
C PRO A 102 9.77 -15.07 6.01
N VAL A 103 8.46 -15.04 5.80
CA VAL A 103 7.87 -14.67 4.52
C VAL A 103 6.74 -13.67 4.68
N PHE A 104 6.60 -12.76 3.72
CA PHE A 104 5.37 -12.04 3.50
C PHE A 104 4.87 -12.27 2.07
N MET A 105 3.56 -12.48 1.94
CA MET A 105 2.91 -12.42 0.64
C MET A 105 2.90 -10.96 0.17
N PHE A 106 3.13 -10.72 -1.12
CA PHE A 106 2.98 -9.39 -1.70
C PHE A 106 1.88 -9.41 -2.77
N PHE A 107 0.86 -8.59 -2.56
CA PHE A 107 -0.24 -8.36 -3.50
C PHE A 107 -0.07 -6.98 -4.11
N HIS A 108 0.07 -6.92 -5.43
CA HIS A 108 0.41 -5.67 -6.10
C HIS A 108 -0.81 -4.75 -6.32
N GLY A 109 -0.51 -3.46 -6.44
CA GLY A 109 -1.48 -2.44 -6.79
C GLY A 109 -1.71 -2.33 -8.30
N GLY A 110 -2.37 -1.24 -8.71
CA GLY A 110 -2.71 -0.98 -10.11
C GLY A 110 -4.20 -1.12 -10.44
N GLY A 111 -5.10 -0.92 -9.47
CA GLY A 111 -6.53 -0.88 -9.76
C GLY A 111 -7.11 -2.17 -10.35
N TRP A 112 -6.50 -3.32 -10.04
CA TRP A 112 -6.72 -4.67 -10.61
C TRP A 112 -6.44 -4.80 -12.10
N VAL A 113 -6.41 -3.70 -12.85
CA VAL A 113 -6.19 -3.66 -14.29
C VAL A 113 -4.71 -3.56 -14.66
N LEU A 114 -3.95 -2.77 -13.91
CA LEU A 114 -2.53 -2.52 -14.10
C LEU A 114 -1.68 -3.35 -13.14
N GLY A 115 -0.38 -3.22 -13.31
CA GLY A 115 0.62 -3.77 -12.41
C GLY A 115 1.02 -5.18 -12.77
N ASP A 116 2.26 -5.48 -12.46
CA ASP A 116 2.94 -6.76 -12.61
C ASP A 116 4.15 -6.77 -11.67
N PHE A 117 4.93 -7.85 -11.67
CA PHE A 117 6.15 -7.91 -10.87
C PHE A 117 7.16 -6.81 -11.25
N PRO A 118 7.57 -6.61 -12.52
CA PRO A 118 8.53 -5.57 -12.88
C PRO A 118 8.15 -4.15 -12.44
N THR A 119 6.88 -3.76 -12.54
CA THR A 119 6.41 -2.44 -12.10
C THR A 119 6.51 -2.25 -10.59
N HIS A 120 6.44 -3.33 -9.81
CA HIS A 120 6.50 -3.28 -8.33
C HIS A 120 7.86 -3.72 -7.77
N GLU A 121 8.77 -4.19 -8.63
CA GLU A 121 9.99 -4.89 -8.23
C GLU A 121 10.85 -4.07 -7.26
N ARG A 122 11.04 -2.77 -7.51
CA ARG A 122 11.80 -1.89 -6.63
C ARG A 122 11.19 -1.82 -5.22
N LEU A 123 9.87 -1.61 -5.13
CA LEU A 123 9.15 -1.56 -3.85
C LEU A 123 9.26 -2.89 -3.10
N VAL A 124 9.09 -4.02 -3.80
CA VAL A 124 9.23 -5.36 -3.21
C VAL A 124 10.65 -5.55 -2.67
N ARG A 125 11.67 -5.19 -3.45
CA ARG A 125 13.07 -5.27 -3.03
C ARG A 125 13.39 -4.37 -1.83
N ASP A 126 12.83 -3.16 -1.77
CA ASP A 126 12.97 -2.26 -0.61
C ASP A 126 12.41 -2.90 0.67
N LEU A 127 11.22 -3.51 0.59
CA LEU A 127 10.61 -4.20 1.73
C LEU A 127 11.37 -5.46 2.14
N VAL A 128 11.84 -6.25 1.18
CA VAL A 128 12.67 -7.44 1.41
C VAL A 128 13.97 -7.04 2.13
N ASN A 129 14.68 -6.03 1.63
CA ASN A 129 15.95 -5.60 2.20
C ASN A 129 15.80 -4.97 3.59
N GLY A 130 14.75 -4.17 3.81
CA GLY A 130 14.49 -3.58 5.12
C GLY A 130 14.01 -4.59 6.17
N SER A 131 13.26 -5.62 5.75
CA SER A 131 12.66 -6.60 6.67
C SER A 131 13.57 -7.80 6.94
N GLY A 132 14.42 -8.18 5.97
CA GLY A 132 15.15 -9.44 5.96
C GLY A 132 14.27 -10.68 5.70
N ALA A 133 12.98 -10.50 5.41
CA ALA A 133 12.06 -11.56 5.05
C ALA A 133 12.03 -11.77 3.53
N ALA A 134 11.62 -12.96 3.10
CA ALA A 134 11.32 -13.22 1.70
C ALA A 134 9.95 -12.62 1.32
N ALA A 135 9.85 -12.08 0.11
CA ALA A 135 8.56 -11.75 -0.49
C ALA A 135 8.12 -12.88 -1.43
N VAL A 136 6.86 -13.26 -1.36
CA VAL A 136 6.19 -14.07 -2.39
C VAL A 136 5.18 -13.19 -3.10
N PHE A 137 5.56 -12.67 -4.25
CA PHE A 137 4.70 -11.90 -5.13
C PHE A 137 3.75 -12.83 -5.88
N VAL A 138 2.44 -12.57 -5.78
CA VAL A 138 1.42 -13.37 -6.47
C VAL A 138 1.08 -12.70 -7.80
N ASN A 139 1.41 -13.35 -8.92
CA ASN A 139 1.06 -12.87 -10.25
C ASN A 139 -0.39 -13.23 -10.58
N TYR A 140 -1.34 -12.57 -9.89
CA TYR A 140 -2.77 -12.82 -10.05
C TYR A 140 -3.27 -12.41 -11.45
N THR A 141 -4.40 -12.97 -11.87
CA THR A 141 -5.01 -12.64 -13.17
C THR A 141 -5.63 -11.24 -13.12
N PRO A 142 -5.23 -10.30 -14.02
CA PRO A 142 -5.72 -8.94 -14.00
C PRO A 142 -7.17 -8.84 -14.47
N SER A 143 -7.80 -7.71 -14.14
CA SER A 143 -9.07 -7.29 -14.72
C SER A 143 -8.85 -6.47 -16.01
N PRO A 144 -9.80 -6.46 -16.96
CA PRO A 144 -11.09 -7.16 -16.95
C PRO A 144 -11.02 -8.61 -17.46
N GLU A 145 -9.83 -9.19 -17.70
CA GLU A 145 -9.70 -10.59 -18.13
C GLU A 145 -10.28 -11.55 -17.08
N ALA A 146 -10.13 -11.21 -15.80
CA ALA A 146 -10.85 -11.81 -14.69
C ALA A 146 -11.54 -10.76 -13.83
N HIS A 147 -12.67 -11.12 -13.24
CA HIS A 147 -13.44 -10.28 -12.32
C HIS A 147 -13.36 -10.83 -10.89
N TYR A 148 -13.88 -10.07 -9.93
CA TYR A 148 -14.13 -10.59 -8.58
C TYR A 148 -14.88 -11.94 -8.65
N PRO A 149 -14.49 -12.99 -7.87
CA PRO A 149 -13.44 -13.03 -6.85
C PRO A 149 -12.13 -13.72 -7.30
N VAL A 150 -11.82 -13.80 -8.59
CA VAL A 150 -10.72 -14.66 -9.11
C VAL A 150 -9.37 -14.32 -8.47
N ALA A 151 -8.95 -13.05 -8.53
CA ALA A 151 -7.64 -12.62 -8.02
C ALA A 151 -7.49 -12.83 -6.50
N ILE A 152 -8.53 -12.53 -5.71
CA ILE A 152 -8.48 -12.73 -4.24
C ILE A 152 -8.52 -14.21 -3.85
N THR A 153 -9.11 -15.07 -4.69
CA THR A 153 -9.06 -16.52 -4.51
C THR A 153 -7.67 -17.05 -4.82
N GLN A 154 -7.03 -16.55 -5.89
CA GLN A 154 -5.64 -16.85 -6.22
C GLN A 154 -4.68 -16.41 -5.11
N ALA A 155 -4.84 -15.20 -4.60
CA ALA A 155 -4.05 -14.66 -3.51
C ALA A 155 -4.17 -15.50 -2.23
N TYR A 156 -5.39 -15.92 -1.86
CA TYR A 156 -5.62 -16.75 -0.69
C TYR A 156 -5.03 -18.17 -0.85
N GLU A 157 -5.28 -18.84 -1.98
CA GLU A 157 -4.73 -20.19 -2.21
C GLU A 157 -3.20 -20.17 -2.32
N ALA A 158 -2.59 -19.14 -2.91
CA ALA A 158 -1.14 -18.95 -2.89
C ALA A 158 -0.61 -18.76 -1.44
N THR A 159 -1.31 -17.97 -0.63
CA THR A 159 -0.95 -17.76 0.79
C THR A 159 -0.99 -19.07 1.56
N LYS A 160 -2.06 -19.86 1.39
CA LYS A 160 -2.22 -21.19 1.99
C LYS A 160 -1.14 -22.16 1.50
N TRP A 161 -0.81 -22.14 0.20
CA TRP A 161 0.26 -22.96 -0.35
C TRP A 161 1.60 -22.60 0.29
N VAL A 162 1.97 -21.32 0.42
CA VAL A 162 3.22 -20.90 1.06
C VAL A 162 3.27 -21.33 2.53
N ALA A 163 2.15 -21.24 3.25
CA ALA A 163 2.08 -21.70 4.64
C ALA A 163 2.36 -23.21 4.78
N GLN A 164 1.93 -24.02 3.80
CA GLN A 164 2.05 -25.49 3.83
C GLN A 164 3.35 -26.01 3.18
N HIS A 165 3.82 -25.34 2.13
CA HIS A 165 4.89 -25.79 1.24
C HIS A 165 6.07 -24.81 1.18
N GLY A 166 6.14 -23.82 2.07
CA GLY A 166 7.18 -22.78 2.06
C GLY A 166 8.61 -23.32 2.04
N GLY A 167 8.85 -24.51 2.61
CA GLY A 167 10.16 -25.17 2.54
C GLY A 167 10.66 -25.42 1.12
N GLU A 168 9.77 -25.63 0.15
CA GLU A 168 10.11 -25.83 -1.27
C GLU A 168 10.69 -24.57 -1.94
N ILE A 169 10.40 -23.39 -1.39
CA ILE A 169 10.95 -22.11 -1.84
C ILE A 169 11.89 -21.52 -0.79
N GLY A 170 12.34 -22.31 0.20
CA GLY A 170 13.27 -21.89 1.25
C GLY A 170 12.72 -20.79 2.15
N VAL A 171 11.46 -20.89 2.56
CA VAL A 171 10.82 -20.02 3.56
C VAL A 171 10.14 -20.84 4.66
N ASP A 172 9.94 -20.23 5.81
CA ASP A 172 9.17 -20.76 6.93
C ASP A 172 7.73 -20.23 6.87
N GLY A 173 6.83 -21.05 6.34
CA GLY A 173 5.41 -20.72 6.18
C GLY A 173 4.64 -20.49 7.48
N SER A 174 5.20 -20.84 8.65
CA SER A 174 4.60 -20.54 9.96
C SER A 174 4.85 -19.10 10.43
N ARG A 175 5.83 -18.43 9.81
CA ARG A 175 6.17 -17.01 10.01
C ARG A 175 5.77 -16.23 8.77
N LEU A 176 4.45 -16.16 8.55
CA LEU A 176 3.84 -15.58 7.37
C LEU A 176 3.10 -14.27 7.69
N ALA A 177 3.38 -13.23 6.92
CA ALA A 177 2.66 -11.96 6.92
C ALA A 177 2.03 -11.68 5.54
N LEU A 178 1.20 -10.65 5.47
CA LEU A 178 0.62 -10.13 4.23
C LEU A 178 1.06 -8.69 4.01
N ALA A 179 1.37 -8.31 2.78
CA ALA A 179 1.64 -6.94 2.40
C ALA A 179 1.06 -6.63 1.02
N GLY A 180 0.70 -5.38 0.79
CA GLY A 180 0.26 -4.92 -0.53
C GLY A 180 -0.03 -3.44 -0.58
N ASN A 181 0.03 -2.87 -1.78
CA ASN A 181 -0.22 -1.44 -2.03
C ASN A 181 -1.52 -1.22 -2.80
N SER A 182 -2.26 -0.14 -2.50
CA SER A 182 -3.49 0.22 -3.21
C SER A 182 -4.54 -0.92 -3.17
N VAL A 183 -4.99 -1.43 -4.31
CA VAL A 183 -5.81 -2.66 -4.37
C VAL A 183 -5.10 -3.90 -3.82
N GLY A 184 -3.78 -3.93 -3.79
CA GLY A 184 -3.00 -4.92 -3.06
C GLY A 184 -3.26 -4.86 -1.55
N GLY A 185 -3.42 -3.66 -0.99
CA GLY A 185 -3.86 -3.46 0.38
C GLY A 185 -5.30 -3.95 0.60
N ASN A 186 -6.18 -3.80 -0.38
CA ASN A 186 -7.51 -4.43 -0.38
C ASN A 186 -7.39 -5.96 -0.30
N MET A 187 -6.54 -6.54 -1.14
CA MET A 187 -6.29 -7.98 -1.19
C MET A 187 -5.69 -8.52 0.12
N VAL A 188 -4.86 -7.74 0.83
CA VAL A 188 -4.40 -8.07 2.18
C VAL A 188 -5.59 -8.32 3.12
N ALA A 189 -6.53 -7.38 3.18
CA ALA A 189 -7.72 -7.52 4.02
C ALA A 189 -8.60 -8.70 3.58
N ALA A 190 -8.81 -8.87 2.28
CA ALA A 190 -9.61 -9.97 1.73
C ALA A 190 -9.00 -11.35 2.06
N VAL A 191 -7.68 -11.52 1.93
CA VAL A 191 -6.98 -12.77 2.28
C VAL A 191 -7.00 -13.02 3.78
N ALA A 192 -6.82 -11.98 4.62
CA ALA A 192 -6.91 -12.13 6.07
C ALA A 192 -8.32 -12.54 6.53
N LEU A 193 -9.37 -11.95 5.95
CA LEU A 193 -10.76 -12.32 6.21
C LEU A 193 -11.06 -13.76 5.75
N GLN A 194 -10.57 -14.17 4.57
CA GLN A 194 -10.69 -15.56 4.11
C GLN A 194 -9.96 -16.53 5.05
N ALA A 195 -8.74 -16.20 5.47
CA ALA A 195 -7.98 -17.02 6.41
C ALA A 195 -8.68 -17.17 7.77
N LYS A 196 -9.33 -16.10 8.27
CA LYS A 196 -10.19 -16.17 9.44
C LYS A 196 -11.40 -17.09 9.20
N GLN A 197 -12.10 -16.92 8.08
CA GLN A 197 -13.29 -17.72 7.75
C GLN A 197 -12.98 -19.22 7.61
N TYR A 198 -11.82 -19.55 7.04
CA TYR A 198 -11.40 -20.94 6.81
C TYR A 198 -10.46 -21.49 7.90
N HIS A 199 -10.18 -20.69 8.94
CA HIS A 199 -9.26 -21.01 10.04
C HIS A 199 -7.85 -21.43 9.60
N SER A 200 -7.39 -20.94 8.44
CA SER A 200 -6.08 -21.26 7.87
C SER A 200 -5.73 -20.32 6.72
N PRO A 201 -4.45 -19.95 6.52
CA PRO A 201 -3.32 -20.19 7.42
C PRO A 201 -3.28 -19.16 8.56
N ALA A 202 -2.44 -19.40 9.57
CA ALA A 202 -2.14 -18.38 10.58
C ALA A 202 -1.33 -17.22 9.96
N ILE A 203 -1.70 -15.99 10.29
CA ILE A 203 -1.05 -14.77 9.77
C ILE A 203 -0.52 -13.96 10.94
N ARG A 204 0.78 -13.63 10.90
CA ARG A 204 1.50 -12.90 11.95
C ARG A 204 1.22 -11.40 11.92
N TYR A 205 1.14 -10.85 10.71
CA TYR A 205 1.06 -9.40 10.51
C TYR A 205 0.46 -9.06 9.15
N SER A 206 -0.13 -7.86 9.05
CA SER A 206 -0.61 -7.29 7.80
C SER A 206 -0.06 -5.88 7.60
N VAL A 207 0.40 -5.58 6.40
CA VAL A 207 0.83 -4.23 5.99
C VAL A 207 0.00 -3.78 4.79
N MET A 208 -0.86 -2.80 5.01
CA MET A 208 -1.73 -2.22 4.00
C MET A 208 -1.20 -0.83 3.62
N LEU A 209 -0.55 -0.73 2.47
CA LEU A 209 0.00 0.52 1.96
C LEU A 209 -1.08 1.24 1.14
N TRP A 210 -1.55 2.39 1.61
CA TRP A 210 -2.57 3.26 1.00
C TRP A 210 -3.74 2.48 0.37
N PRO A 211 -4.46 1.68 1.19
CA PRO A 211 -5.34 0.63 0.68
C PRO A 211 -6.65 1.17 0.10
N VAL A 212 -7.18 0.46 -0.90
CA VAL A 212 -8.62 0.49 -1.21
C VAL A 212 -9.37 -0.37 -0.20
N THR A 213 -10.46 0.14 0.37
CA THR A 213 -11.25 -0.52 1.41
C THR A 213 -12.76 -0.41 1.19
N ASP A 214 -13.23 0.45 0.29
CA ASP A 214 -14.66 0.54 -0.06
C ASP A 214 -14.89 0.85 -1.55
N ALA A 215 -15.96 0.28 -2.10
CA ALA A 215 -16.49 0.62 -3.41
C ALA A 215 -17.44 1.83 -3.31
N HIS A 216 -16.95 2.93 -2.75
CA HIS A 216 -17.67 4.19 -2.57
C HIS A 216 -16.75 5.37 -2.92
N PHE A 217 -17.31 6.50 -3.39
CA PHE A 217 -16.53 7.53 -4.09
C PHE A 217 -16.77 8.96 -3.61
N ASP A 218 -17.30 9.14 -2.40
CA ASP A 218 -17.80 10.44 -1.92
C ASP A 218 -17.24 10.88 -0.55
N THR A 219 -16.22 10.19 -0.01
CA THR A 219 -15.54 10.63 1.21
C THR A 219 -14.96 12.03 1.03
N ALA A 220 -14.64 12.72 2.14
CA ALA A 220 -14.04 14.05 2.07
C ALA A 220 -12.73 14.03 1.27
N SER A 221 -11.87 13.01 1.44
CA SER A 221 -10.66 12.85 0.64
C SER A 221 -10.94 12.59 -0.85
N TYR A 222 -11.97 11.80 -1.19
CA TYR A 222 -12.40 11.65 -2.58
C TYR A 222 -12.86 12.96 -3.20
N GLN A 223 -13.49 13.85 -2.43
CA GLN A 223 -13.93 15.18 -2.88
C GLN A 223 -12.77 16.17 -3.00
N GLN A 224 -11.89 16.19 -2.01
CA GLN A 224 -10.77 17.12 -1.96
C GLN A 224 -9.72 16.85 -3.03
N PHE A 225 -9.44 15.57 -3.33
CA PHE A 225 -8.36 15.15 -4.23
C PHE A 225 -8.88 14.46 -5.50
N GLU A 226 -10.12 14.76 -5.92
CA GLU A 226 -10.78 14.06 -7.03
C GLU A 226 -9.97 14.05 -8.35
N ASN A 227 -9.12 15.06 -8.56
CA ASN A 227 -8.30 15.27 -9.75
C ASN A 227 -6.93 15.84 -9.37
N GLY A 228 -5.97 15.78 -10.30
CA GLY A 228 -4.67 16.49 -10.21
C GLY A 228 -3.62 15.87 -9.29
N HIS A 229 -3.95 14.79 -8.56
CA HIS A 229 -3.09 14.16 -7.56
C HIS A 229 -2.71 12.72 -7.95
N PHE A 230 -2.37 12.51 -9.23
CA PHE A 230 -2.09 11.20 -9.85
C PHE A 230 -3.30 10.25 -9.89
N LEU A 231 -3.75 9.70 -8.75
CA LEU A 231 -4.95 8.88 -8.68
C LEU A 231 -6.19 9.78 -8.63
N THR A 232 -7.09 9.64 -9.61
CA THR A 232 -8.34 10.41 -9.66
C THR A 232 -9.53 9.58 -9.21
N ARG A 233 -10.64 10.26 -8.87
CA ARG A 233 -11.92 9.59 -8.60
C ARG A 233 -12.40 8.78 -9.80
N ASN A 234 -12.24 9.30 -11.03
CA ASN A 234 -12.68 8.61 -12.24
C ASN A 234 -11.86 7.34 -12.52
N MET A 235 -10.56 7.37 -12.25
CA MET A 235 -9.73 6.16 -12.27
C MET A 235 -10.25 5.11 -11.31
N MET A 236 -10.54 5.48 -10.06
CA MET A 236 -11.08 4.54 -9.07
C MET A 236 -12.42 3.94 -9.50
N LYS A 237 -13.34 4.74 -10.06
CA LYS A 237 -14.59 4.23 -10.62
C LYS A 237 -14.34 3.21 -11.75
N TRP A 238 -13.45 3.55 -12.68
CA TRP A 238 -13.08 2.67 -13.78
C TRP A 238 -12.43 1.37 -13.31
N PHE A 239 -11.54 1.41 -12.31
CA PHE A 239 -10.95 0.22 -11.70
C PHE A 239 -12.00 -0.69 -11.09
N TRP A 240 -12.91 -0.12 -10.30
CA TRP A 240 -14.02 -0.87 -9.72
C TRP A 240 -14.94 -1.45 -10.79
N ASP A 241 -15.23 -0.72 -11.87
CA ASP A 241 -16.08 -1.22 -12.97
C ASP A 241 -15.41 -2.40 -13.72
N ASN A 242 -14.09 -2.36 -13.93
CA ASN A 242 -13.36 -3.49 -14.51
C ASN A 242 -13.28 -4.68 -13.54
N TYR A 243 -13.22 -4.44 -12.23
CA TYR A 243 -13.14 -5.50 -11.23
C TYR A 243 -14.48 -6.20 -11.01
N THR A 244 -15.55 -5.43 -10.80
CA THR A 244 -16.95 -5.90 -10.77
C THR A 244 -17.94 -4.72 -10.76
N THR A 245 -19.02 -4.83 -11.53
CA THR A 245 -20.15 -3.90 -11.52
C THR A 245 -21.31 -4.38 -10.65
N SER A 246 -21.21 -5.58 -10.07
CA SER A 246 -22.23 -6.15 -9.19
C SER A 246 -22.28 -5.40 -7.85
N GLU A 247 -23.42 -4.77 -7.54
CA GLU A 247 -23.64 -4.13 -6.23
C GLU A 247 -23.50 -5.13 -5.08
N LYS A 248 -23.94 -6.37 -5.30
CA LYS A 248 -23.78 -7.46 -4.33
C LYS A 248 -22.31 -7.73 -4.01
N ASP A 249 -21.46 -7.75 -5.04
CA ASP A 249 -20.03 -8.00 -4.87
C ASP A 249 -19.36 -6.80 -4.21
N ARG A 250 -19.69 -5.57 -4.64
CA ARG A 250 -19.22 -4.33 -4.00
C ARG A 250 -19.64 -4.22 -2.53
N ASN A 251 -20.75 -4.83 -2.14
CA ASN A 251 -21.20 -4.89 -0.75
C ASN A 251 -20.62 -6.07 0.05
N ASN A 252 -19.85 -6.95 -0.60
CA ASN A 252 -19.18 -8.06 0.06
C ASN A 252 -17.93 -7.57 0.80
N ILE A 253 -17.70 -8.08 2.02
CA ILE A 253 -16.55 -7.70 2.86
C ILE A 253 -15.18 -8.11 2.26
N PHE A 254 -15.16 -9.05 1.32
CA PHE A 254 -13.94 -9.42 0.60
C PHE A 254 -13.59 -8.45 -0.52
N ALA A 255 -14.52 -7.60 -0.95
CA ALA A 255 -14.27 -6.51 -1.88
C ALA A 255 -14.18 -5.17 -1.13
N SER A 256 -15.16 -4.87 -0.28
CA SER A 256 -15.23 -3.64 0.52
C SER A 256 -15.09 -3.96 2.01
N PRO A 257 -13.87 -4.26 2.51
CA PRO A 257 -13.65 -4.62 3.91
C PRO A 257 -14.09 -3.53 4.90
N LEU A 258 -14.16 -2.26 4.47
CA LEU A 258 -14.73 -1.18 5.29
C LEU A 258 -16.18 -1.45 5.70
N ARG A 259 -16.92 -2.28 4.96
CA ARG A 259 -18.33 -2.63 5.28
C ARG A 259 -18.46 -3.76 6.30
N ALA A 260 -17.36 -4.41 6.68
CA ALA A 260 -17.38 -5.44 7.71
C ALA A 260 -17.84 -4.86 9.07
N ASN A 261 -18.56 -5.68 9.83
CA ASN A 261 -18.92 -5.40 11.21
C ASN A 261 -17.81 -5.85 12.18
N SER A 262 -17.89 -5.44 13.45
CA SER A 262 -16.85 -5.72 14.44
C SER A 262 -16.59 -7.22 14.65
N GLU A 263 -17.61 -8.09 14.58
CA GLU A 263 -17.41 -9.54 14.75
C GLU A 263 -16.70 -10.17 13.55
N GLN A 264 -16.98 -9.68 12.35
CA GLN A 264 -16.27 -10.08 11.13
C GLN A 264 -14.79 -9.67 11.17
N LEU A 265 -14.47 -8.53 11.80
CA LEU A 265 -13.10 -8.02 11.93
C LEU A 265 -12.34 -8.58 13.14
N LYS A 266 -13.05 -9.03 14.18
CA LYS A 266 -12.45 -9.53 15.41
C LYS A 266 -11.51 -10.70 15.15
N GLY A 267 -10.29 -10.64 15.69
CA GLY A 267 -9.29 -11.70 15.56
C GLY A 267 -8.55 -11.71 14.21
N LEU A 268 -8.70 -10.67 13.38
CA LEU A 268 -7.76 -10.42 12.29
C LEU A 268 -6.34 -10.14 12.83
N PRO A 269 -5.29 -10.37 12.02
CA PRO A 269 -3.91 -10.20 12.46
C PRO A 269 -3.59 -8.74 12.83
N PRO A 270 -2.58 -8.50 13.69
CA PRO A 270 -2.07 -7.16 13.91
C PRO A 270 -1.70 -6.48 12.58
N THR A 271 -2.01 -5.19 12.45
CA THR A 271 -2.01 -4.51 11.15
C THR A 271 -1.32 -3.16 11.20
N LEU A 272 -0.46 -2.87 10.23
CA LEU A 272 -0.02 -1.52 9.87
C LEU A 272 -0.80 -1.04 8.65
N ILE A 273 -1.42 0.13 8.75
CA ILE A 273 -1.99 0.87 7.62
C ILE A 273 -1.18 2.15 7.43
N GLN A 274 -0.65 2.36 6.23
CA GLN A 274 -0.08 3.65 5.84
C GLN A 274 -1.03 4.36 4.90
N THR A 275 -1.28 5.66 5.09
CA THR A 275 -2.09 6.48 4.17
C THR A 275 -1.30 7.66 3.65
N ALA A 276 -1.64 8.13 2.44
CA ALA A 276 -1.12 9.36 1.88
C ALA A 276 -2.08 10.52 2.20
N GLU A 277 -1.55 11.69 2.56
CA GLU A 277 -2.39 12.84 2.91
C GLU A 277 -3.22 13.38 1.73
N LEU A 278 -2.67 13.35 0.52
CA LEU A 278 -3.26 13.86 -0.71
C LEU A 278 -3.73 12.72 -1.63
N ASP A 279 -4.56 11.84 -1.07
CA ASP A 279 -5.06 10.64 -1.74
C ASP A 279 -6.57 10.51 -1.55
N VAL A 280 -7.29 10.22 -2.63
CA VAL A 280 -8.73 9.94 -2.59
C VAL A 280 -9.08 8.80 -1.62
N LEU A 281 -8.18 7.82 -1.45
CA LEU A 281 -8.36 6.65 -0.59
C LEU A 281 -7.99 6.87 0.88
N ARG A 282 -7.49 8.06 1.23
CA ARG A 282 -6.99 8.35 2.58
C ARG A 282 -8.03 8.05 3.66
N ASP A 283 -9.22 8.64 3.51
CA ASP A 283 -10.22 8.58 4.57
C ASP A 283 -10.78 7.16 4.77
N GLU A 284 -10.93 6.39 3.69
CA GLU A 284 -11.42 5.01 3.79
C GLU A 284 -10.38 4.08 4.44
N GLY A 285 -9.09 4.23 4.10
CA GLY A 285 -8.01 3.49 4.74
C GLY A 285 -7.90 3.77 6.24
N GLU A 286 -8.03 5.04 6.64
CA GLU A 286 -8.04 5.45 8.05
C GLU A 286 -9.29 4.98 8.79
N ALA A 287 -10.47 5.08 8.15
CA ALA A 287 -11.71 4.59 8.72
C ALA A 287 -11.67 3.07 8.93
N PHE A 288 -11.05 2.32 8.03
CA PHE A 288 -10.86 0.88 8.20
C PHE A 288 -9.96 0.58 9.39
N GLY A 289 -8.85 1.31 9.55
CA GLY A 289 -7.99 1.19 10.73
C GLY A 289 -8.75 1.44 12.04
N ARG A 290 -9.61 2.46 12.10
CA ARG A 290 -10.48 2.71 13.27
C ARG A 290 -11.46 1.55 13.53
N LYS A 291 -11.99 0.93 12.48
CA LYS A 291 -12.87 -0.25 12.61
C LYS A 291 -12.12 -1.48 13.13
N LEU A 292 -10.88 -1.69 12.69
CA LEU A 292 -10.01 -2.75 13.22
C LEU A 292 -9.77 -2.56 14.73
N ASP A 293 -9.39 -1.35 15.14
CA ASP A 293 -9.17 -1.01 16.55
C ASP A 293 -10.44 -1.24 17.40
N ALA A 294 -11.59 -0.75 16.90
CA ALA A 294 -12.89 -0.96 17.56
C ALA A 294 -13.32 -2.44 17.65
N ALA A 295 -12.76 -3.32 16.81
CA ALA A 295 -12.96 -4.77 16.86
C ALA A 295 -11.92 -5.49 17.74
N GLY A 296 -11.00 -4.75 18.38
CA GLY A 296 -9.94 -5.28 19.24
C GLY A 296 -8.71 -5.80 18.50
N VAL A 297 -8.54 -5.43 17.23
CA VAL A 297 -7.35 -5.80 16.43
C VAL A 297 -6.23 -4.81 16.73
N PRO A 298 -5.02 -5.25 17.13
CA PRO A 298 -3.89 -4.34 17.29
C PRO A 298 -3.54 -3.69 15.96
N VAL A 299 -3.72 -2.38 15.85
CA VAL A 299 -3.56 -1.65 14.58
C VAL A 299 -2.77 -0.37 14.77
N THR A 300 -1.86 -0.11 13.84
CA THR A 300 -1.15 1.16 13.70
C THR A 300 -1.59 1.81 12.41
N VAL A 301 -2.08 3.05 12.46
CA VAL A 301 -2.43 3.85 11.28
C VAL A 301 -1.49 5.04 11.22
N THR A 302 -0.70 5.16 10.14
CA THR A 302 0.24 6.26 9.94
C THR A 302 -0.08 7.00 8.65
N ARG A 303 -0.53 8.25 8.76
CA ARG A 303 -0.63 9.15 7.62
C ARG A 303 0.76 9.75 7.34
N TYR A 304 1.15 9.74 6.07
CA TYR A 304 2.34 10.42 5.57
C TYR A 304 1.93 11.71 4.85
N ASN A 305 2.22 12.85 5.50
CA ASN A 305 1.90 14.17 4.97
C ASN A 305 2.69 14.49 3.71
N GLY A 306 2.09 15.31 2.84
CA GLY A 306 2.65 15.75 1.57
C GLY A 306 2.76 14.67 0.49
N MET A 307 2.32 13.44 0.76
CA MET A 307 2.36 12.32 -0.19
C MET A 307 1.05 12.19 -0.97
N ILE A 308 1.16 11.75 -2.23
CA ILE A 308 0.06 11.31 -3.10
C ILE A 308 -0.09 9.79 -3.05
N HIS A 309 -1.17 9.25 -3.64
CA HIS A 309 -1.34 7.81 -3.83
C HIS A 309 -0.11 7.16 -4.50
N ASP A 310 0.21 5.92 -4.10
CA ASP A 310 1.33 5.13 -4.66
C ASP A 310 2.73 5.78 -4.51
N TYR A 311 2.91 6.67 -3.53
CA TYR A 311 4.20 7.32 -3.26
C TYR A 311 5.37 6.33 -3.09
N GLY A 312 5.16 5.18 -2.45
CA GLY A 312 6.20 4.15 -2.32
C GLY A 312 6.39 3.27 -3.56
N LEU A 313 5.41 3.23 -4.47
CA LEU A 313 5.48 2.47 -5.73
C LEU A 313 6.21 3.26 -6.83
N LEU A 314 5.88 4.55 -7.00
CA LEU A 314 6.34 5.35 -8.14
C LEU A 314 7.86 5.54 -8.12
N ASN A 315 8.56 5.00 -9.11
CA ASN A 315 10.04 4.99 -9.13
C ASN A 315 10.64 6.40 -9.16
N ALA A 316 9.95 7.35 -9.79
CA ALA A 316 10.31 8.77 -9.78
C ALA A 316 10.35 9.40 -8.37
N LEU A 317 9.61 8.82 -7.40
CA LEU A 317 9.56 9.29 -6.02
C LEU A 317 10.42 8.44 -5.07
N SER A 318 11.15 7.43 -5.57
CA SER A 318 11.92 6.49 -4.74
C SER A 318 12.95 7.15 -3.82
N GLN A 319 13.47 8.33 -4.20
CA GLN A 319 14.45 9.08 -3.43
C GLN A 319 13.84 10.16 -2.52
N GLU A 320 12.52 10.37 -2.57
CA GLU A 320 11.83 11.29 -1.68
C GLU A 320 12.07 10.86 -0.22
N PRO A 321 12.50 11.76 0.68
CA PRO A 321 12.83 11.39 2.06
C PRO A 321 11.67 10.68 2.78
N THR A 322 10.45 11.17 2.57
CA THR A 322 9.23 10.58 3.15
C THR A 322 8.98 9.16 2.66
N VAL A 323 9.23 8.88 1.37
CA VAL A 323 9.10 7.53 0.80
C VAL A 323 10.07 6.57 1.48
N ARG A 324 11.34 6.95 1.61
CA ARG A 324 12.37 6.12 2.25
C ARG A 324 12.04 5.81 3.71
N MET A 325 11.56 6.81 4.46
CA MET A 325 11.15 6.62 5.86
C MET A 325 9.90 5.74 5.98
N ALA A 326 8.92 5.91 5.09
CA ALA A 326 7.70 5.10 5.09
C ALA A 326 7.99 3.62 4.82
N LEU A 327 8.83 3.32 3.82
CA LEU A 327 9.23 1.95 3.52
C LEU A 327 10.12 1.35 4.60
N GLN A 328 10.96 2.15 5.25
CA GLN A 328 11.71 1.71 6.43
C GLN A 328 10.78 1.36 7.60
N GLN A 329 9.76 2.16 7.88
CA GLN A 329 8.77 1.86 8.92
C GLN A 329 8.04 0.55 8.62
N ALA A 330 7.53 0.39 7.39
CA ALA A 330 6.79 -0.79 6.96
C ALA A 330 7.65 -2.07 7.05
N SER A 331 8.87 -2.03 6.54
CA SER A 331 9.79 -3.16 6.56
C SER A 331 10.29 -3.50 7.97
N THR A 332 10.48 -2.50 8.83
CA THR A 332 10.82 -2.72 10.24
C THR A 332 9.65 -3.37 10.98
N ALA A 333 8.41 -2.96 10.72
CA ALA A 333 7.23 -3.58 11.31
C ALA A 333 7.10 -5.06 10.87
N LEU A 334 7.29 -5.35 9.57
CA LEU A 334 7.36 -6.73 9.09
C LEU A 334 8.41 -7.54 9.84
N LYS A 335 9.65 -7.02 9.94
CA LYS A 335 10.74 -7.69 10.65
C LYS A 335 10.38 -8.03 12.10
N THR A 336 9.82 -7.06 12.83
CA THR A 336 9.47 -7.25 14.25
C THR A 336 8.43 -8.34 14.44
N HIS A 337 7.39 -8.40 13.60
CA HIS A 337 6.30 -9.37 13.75
C HIS A 337 6.58 -10.74 13.11
N LEU A 338 7.65 -10.85 12.33
CA LEU A 338 8.10 -12.08 11.68
C LEU A 338 9.27 -12.79 12.39
N GLN A 339 9.71 -12.26 13.52
CA GLN A 339 10.65 -12.94 14.42
C GLN A 339 10.04 -14.19 15.05
#